data_AF-A0A9P7SXU3-F1
#
_entry.id   AF-A0A9P7SXU3-F1
#
_cell.length_a   1.000
_cell.length_b   1.000
_cell.length_c   1.000
_cell.angle_alpha   90.00
_cell.angle_beta   90.00
_cell.angle_gamma   90.00
#
_symmetry.space_group_name_H-M   'P 1'
#
loop_
_entity.id
_entity.type
_entity.pdbx_description
1 polymer ?
#
loop_
_entity_poly.entity_id
_entity_poly.type
_entity_poly.pdbx_seq_one_letter_code
_entity_poly.pdbx_strand_id
1 'polypeptide(L)'
;MMRRAAIGASRRMLSKTTTTPPARPPRRVIPSRLASVRAMSTTARMAAPAGNPFSHAIPAADSFQLLPESQKAGEAEDALYEAQISEVEAWWSTPRYAGIKRPYSAADVVTKRGTQKISYPSSVMASKLFNLIQERQSRGEPIHTSEKPFS
;
A
#
# COMPACT_ATOMS: atom_id res chain seq x y z
N MET A 1 -47.58 -41.27 -31.38
CA MET A 1 -48.05 -39.97 -31.94
C MET A 1 -46.80 -39.21 -32.37
N MET A 2 -46.49 -39.00 -33.66
CA MET A 2 -47.07 -38.00 -34.61
C MET A 2 -46.84 -36.56 -34.10
N ARG A 3 -46.19 -35.59 -34.79
CA ARG A 3 -45.54 -35.42 -36.13
C ARG A 3 -44.39 -34.39 -35.98
N ARG A 4 -43.20 -34.47 -36.60
CA ARG A 4 -42.81 -34.28 -38.03
C ARG A 4 -43.17 -32.92 -38.67
N ALA A 5 -42.14 -32.12 -39.00
CA ALA A 5 -42.00 -31.36 -40.25
C ALA A 5 -40.51 -31.04 -40.52
N ALA A 6 -40.10 -30.99 -41.79
CA ALA A 6 -38.75 -30.67 -42.27
C ALA A 6 -38.89 -29.89 -43.61
N ILE A 7 -37.83 -29.87 -44.45
CA ILE A 7 -37.69 -29.22 -45.79
C ILE A 7 -37.08 -27.80 -45.68
N GLY A 8 -36.03 -27.43 -46.45
CA GLY A 8 -35.14 -28.23 -47.30
C GLY A 8 -34.29 -27.42 -48.30
N ALA A 9 -33.10 -27.96 -48.66
CA ALA A 9 -32.36 -27.80 -49.94
C ALA A 9 -31.90 -26.40 -50.46
N SER A 10 -30.95 -26.27 -51.40
CA SER A 10 -29.67 -26.99 -51.64
C SER A 10 -28.77 -26.22 -52.64
N ARG A 11 -27.49 -26.05 -52.28
CA ARG A 11 -26.24 -25.98 -53.10
C ARG A 11 -26.29 -25.66 -54.62
N ARG A 12 -25.50 -24.66 -55.07
CA ARG A 12 -24.75 -24.70 -56.36
C ARG A 12 -23.40 -23.96 -56.30
N MET A 13 -22.48 -24.26 -57.22
CA MET A 13 -21.05 -23.91 -57.25
C MET A 13 -20.61 -23.41 -58.65
N LEU A 14 -19.32 -23.04 -58.78
CA LEU A 14 -18.54 -22.63 -59.99
C LEU A 14 -18.65 -21.14 -60.44
N SER A 15 -17.67 -20.49 -61.09
CA SER A 15 -16.17 -20.56 -61.04
C SER A 15 -15.50 -19.49 -61.96
N LYS A 16 -14.40 -18.86 -61.50
CA LYS A 16 -13.24 -18.25 -62.24
C LYS A 16 -13.42 -17.41 -63.54
N THR A 17 -12.74 -16.24 -63.60
CA THR A 17 -11.81 -15.82 -64.69
C THR A 17 -10.87 -14.68 -64.24
N THR A 18 -9.79 -14.43 -65.00
CA THR A 18 -8.62 -13.56 -64.71
C THR A 18 -8.57 -12.35 -65.66
N THR A 19 -8.04 -11.17 -65.23
CA THR A 19 -7.30 -10.17 -66.06
C THR A 19 -6.69 -9.04 -65.19
N THR A 20 -5.59 -8.42 -65.64
CA THR A 20 -4.70 -7.40 -65.02
C THR A 20 -3.86 -6.77 -66.17
N PRO A 21 -3.14 -5.60 -66.11
CA PRO A 21 -3.02 -4.48 -65.14
C PRO A 21 -3.74 -3.21 -65.74
N PRO A 22 -3.28 -1.91 -65.78
CA PRO A 22 -2.18 -1.20 -65.08
C PRO A 22 -2.42 0.24 -64.54
N ALA A 23 -1.47 0.66 -63.68
CA ALA A 23 -0.87 1.99 -63.46
C ALA A 23 -1.70 3.30 -63.40
N ARG A 24 -1.64 3.99 -62.23
CA ARG A 24 -0.96 5.31 -62.02
C ARG A 24 -1.25 5.90 -60.60
N PRO A 25 -0.22 6.32 -59.82
CA PRO A 25 -0.38 7.12 -58.58
C PRO A 25 -0.21 8.65 -58.88
N PRO A 26 -0.31 9.60 -57.91
CA PRO A 26 -0.46 9.48 -56.46
C PRO A 26 -1.52 10.43 -55.82
N ARG A 27 -1.38 10.63 -54.49
CA ARG A 27 -1.83 11.77 -53.64
C ARG A 27 -2.99 11.48 -52.69
N ARG A 28 -2.71 10.73 -51.62
CA ARG A 28 -3.59 10.64 -50.44
C ARG A 28 -3.25 11.76 -49.44
N VAL A 29 -4.28 12.50 -49.03
CA VAL A 29 -4.22 13.55 -48.01
C VAL A 29 -3.83 12.95 -46.66
N ILE A 30 -2.99 13.64 -45.89
CA ILE A 30 -2.58 13.26 -44.53
C ILE A 30 -3.76 13.52 -43.57
N PRO A 31 -4.32 12.51 -42.88
CA PRO A 31 -5.22 12.78 -41.75
C PRO A 31 -4.39 13.14 -40.52
N SER A 32 -4.63 14.33 -39.99
CA SER A 32 -4.09 14.82 -38.72
C SER A 32 -4.54 13.92 -37.56
N ARG A 33 -3.63 13.08 -37.05
CA ARG A 33 -3.86 12.35 -35.80
C ARG A 33 -3.70 13.31 -34.64
N LEU A 34 -4.82 13.77 -34.08
CA LEU A 34 -4.86 14.35 -32.74
C LEU A 34 -4.40 13.29 -31.74
N ALA A 35 -3.13 13.35 -31.33
CA ALA A 35 -2.61 12.52 -30.26
C ALA A 35 -3.24 12.99 -28.94
N SER A 36 -4.13 12.18 -28.37
CA SER A 36 -4.64 12.41 -27.02
C SER A 36 -3.48 12.24 -26.04
N VAL A 37 -2.93 13.36 -25.56
CA VAL A 37 -1.85 13.37 -24.56
C VAL A 37 -2.46 12.90 -23.23
N ARG A 38 -2.32 11.60 -22.95
CA ARG A 38 -2.68 11.04 -21.65
C ARG A 38 -1.71 11.60 -20.61
N ALA A 39 -2.13 12.65 -19.89
CA ALA A 39 -1.36 13.23 -18.80
C ALA A 39 -1.01 12.14 -17.78
N MET A 40 0.26 11.72 -17.76
CA MET A 40 0.78 10.88 -16.71
C MET A 40 0.87 11.74 -15.45
N SER A 41 -0.12 11.58 -14.56
CA SER A 41 -0.06 12.15 -13.23
C SER A 41 1.09 11.50 -12.48
N THR A 42 2.27 12.11 -12.58
CA THR A 42 3.42 11.80 -11.75
C THR A 42 3.16 12.37 -10.36
N THR A 43 2.26 11.73 -9.62
CA THR A 43 2.25 11.86 -8.17
C THR A 43 3.61 11.35 -7.69
N ALA A 44 4.52 12.28 -7.47
CA ALA A 44 5.78 11.98 -6.82
C ALA A 44 5.42 11.30 -5.49
N ARG A 45 5.72 10.00 -5.39
CA ARG A 45 5.78 9.33 -4.10
C ARG A 45 6.88 10.05 -3.34
N MET A 46 6.50 11.05 -2.57
CA MET A 46 7.37 11.64 -1.56
C MET A 46 7.88 10.48 -0.74
N ALA A 47 9.19 10.24 -0.79
CA ALA A 47 9.80 9.21 0.03
C ALA A 47 9.39 9.51 1.46
N ALA A 48 8.69 8.56 2.10
CA ALA A 48 8.25 8.75 3.46
C ALA A 48 9.49 9.09 4.31
N PRO A 49 9.47 10.16 5.12
CA PRO A 49 10.62 10.54 5.93
C PRO A 49 11.01 9.33 6.77
N ALA A 50 12.31 9.00 6.75
CA ALA A 50 12.84 7.73 7.20
C ALA A 50 12.26 7.31 8.56
N GLY A 51 11.44 6.26 8.55
CA GLY A 51 10.96 5.58 9.75
C GLY A 51 10.28 6.46 10.80
N ASN A 52 9.20 7.19 10.46
CA ASN A 52 8.22 7.51 11.50
C ASN A 52 7.53 6.19 11.93
N PRO A 53 7.75 5.66 13.16
CA PRO A 53 7.12 4.42 13.61
C PRO A 53 5.59 4.56 13.78
N PHE A 54 5.08 5.79 13.70
CA PHE A 54 3.66 6.12 13.68
C PHE A 54 3.14 6.42 12.27
N SER A 55 3.85 6.01 11.20
CA SER A 55 3.36 6.11 9.82
C SER A 55 2.39 4.97 9.53
N HIS A 56 1.21 5.31 9.00
CA HIS A 56 0.08 4.39 8.84
C HIS A 56 0.15 3.68 7.47
N ALA A 57 1.26 3.01 7.18
CA ALA A 57 1.23 1.94 6.18
C ALA A 57 0.28 0.84 6.69
N ILE A 58 -0.47 0.19 5.80
CA ILE A 58 -1.50 -0.82 6.16
C ILE A 58 -0.90 -1.83 7.15
N PRO A 59 -1.26 -1.79 8.44
CA PRO A 59 -0.72 -2.70 9.43
C PRO A 59 -1.22 -4.12 9.16
N ALA A 60 -0.40 -5.13 9.48
CA ALA A 60 -0.83 -6.54 9.46
C ALA A 60 -2.12 -6.76 10.28
N ALA A 61 -2.25 -6.00 11.38
CA ALA A 61 -3.45 -5.93 12.22
C ALA A 61 -4.72 -5.52 11.45
N ASP A 62 -4.66 -4.51 10.57
CA ASP A 62 -5.84 -4.06 9.81
C ASP A 62 -6.15 -5.03 8.67
N SER A 63 -5.13 -5.63 8.03
CA SER A 63 -5.35 -6.71 7.05
C SER A 63 -6.09 -7.91 7.66
N PHE A 64 -5.74 -8.29 8.89
CA PHE A 64 -6.44 -9.36 9.62
C PHE A 64 -7.89 -9.01 9.95
N GLN A 65 -8.21 -7.74 10.28
CA GLN A 65 -9.61 -7.33 10.53
C GLN A 65 -10.50 -7.49 9.29
N LEU A 66 -9.93 -7.34 8.08
CA LEU A 66 -10.65 -7.45 6.81
C LEU A 66 -10.86 -8.91 6.33
N LEU A 67 -10.26 -9.90 6.99
CA LEU A 67 -10.49 -11.32 6.67
C LEU A 67 -11.91 -11.75 7.07
N PRO A 68 -12.51 -12.73 6.37
CA PRO A 68 -13.75 -13.35 6.81
C PRO A 68 -13.52 -14.12 8.12
N GLU A 69 -14.49 -14.10 9.04
CA GLU A 69 -14.38 -14.71 10.38
C GLU A 69 -13.94 -16.18 10.35
N SER A 70 -14.35 -16.95 9.33
CA SER A 70 -13.97 -18.36 9.15
C SER A 70 -12.49 -18.59 8.82
N GLN A 71 -11.73 -17.54 8.50
CA GLN A 71 -10.29 -17.59 8.20
C GLN A 71 -9.43 -16.89 9.25
N LYS A 72 -10.03 -16.32 10.31
CA LYS A 72 -9.28 -15.62 11.36
C LYS A 72 -8.57 -16.59 12.32
N ALA A 73 -9.29 -17.59 12.81
CA ALA A 73 -8.76 -18.54 13.79
C ALA A 73 -7.60 -19.40 13.24
N GLY A 74 -6.54 -19.55 14.03
CA GLY A 74 -5.37 -20.38 13.69
C GLY A 74 -4.32 -19.61 12.87
N GLU A 75 -4.02 -20.06 11.64
CA GLU A 75 -2.89 -19.57 10.83
C GLU A 75 -2.84 -18.03 10.69
N ALA A 76 -3.98 -17.37 10.55
CA ALA A 76 -4.03 -15.91 10.43
C ALA A 76 -3.82 -15.17 11.76
N GLU A 77 -4.23 -15.77 12.89
CA GLU A 77 -3.94 -15.28 14.24
C GLU A 77 -2.45 -15.44 14.58
N ASP A 78 -1.88 -16.62 14.29
CA ASP A 78 -0.46 -16.91 14.50
C ASP A 78 0.43 -15.97 13.65
N ALA A 79 0.11 -15.80 12.36
CA ALA A 79 0.83 -14.89 11.48
C ALA A 79 0.71 -13.42 11.92
N LEU A 80 -0.44 -12.99 12.44
CA LEU A 80 -0.60 -11.66 13.04
C LEU A 80 0.25 -11.51 14.31
N TYR A 81 0.32 -12.54 15.15
CA TYR A 81 1.07 -12.52 16.40
C TYR A 81 2.58 -12.40 16.15
N GLU A 82 3.13 -13.21 15.23
CA GLU A 82 4.53 -13.13 14.80
C GLU A 82 4.86 -11.78 14.13
N ALA A 83 3.95 -11.25 13.30
CA ALA A 83 4.11 -9.93 12.69
C ALA A 83 4.12 -8.80 13.75
N GLN A 84 3.31 -8.90 14.81
CA GLN A 84 3.31 -7.90 15.89
C GLN A 84 4.55 -8.00 16.79
N ILE A 85 5.07 -9.20 17.05
CA ILE A 85 6.34 -9.37 17.78
C ILE A 85 7.49 -8.72 17.00
N SER A 86 7.64 -9.07 15.72
CA SER A 86 8.70 -8.52 14.87
C SER A 86 8.57 -6.99 14.68
N GLU A 87 7.36 -6.43 14.62
CA GLU A 87 7.15 -4.96 14.64
C GLU A 87 7.69 -4.34 15.95
N VAL A 88 7.37 -4.94 17.10
CA VAL A 88 7.80 -4.43 18.42
C VAL A 88 9.31 -4.56 18.60
N GLU A 89 9.93 -5.66 18.17
CA GLU A 89 11.38 -5.87 18.21
C GLU A 89 12.12 -4.89 17.30
N ALA A 90 11.67 -4.73 16.05
CA ALA A 90 12.23 -3.75 15.12
C ALA A 90 12.09 -2.31 15.66
N TRP A 91 10.96 -1.98 16.28
CA TRP A 91 10.75 -0.70 16.96
C TRP A 91 11.71 -0.51 18.15
N TRP A 92 11.93 -1.53 18.98
CA TRP A 92 12.86 -1.50 20.10
C TRP A 92 14.33 -1.49 19.69
N SER A 93 14.66 -1.93 18.48
CA SER A 93 16.03 -1.83 17.92
C SER A 93 16.40 -0.41 17.46
N THR A 94 15.43 0.52 17.40
CA THR A 94 15.71 1.92 17.00
C THR A 94 16.59 2.66 18.02
N PRO A 95 17.41 3.65 17.60
CA PRO A 95 18.33 4.38 18.49
C PRO A 95 17.68 5.03 19.72
N ARG A 96 16.37 5.32 19.63
CA ARG A 96 15.56 5.85 20.73
C ARG A 96 15.56 4.98 22.00
N TYR A 97 15.79 3.68 21.85
CA TYR A 97 15.76 2.72 22.97
C TYR A 97 17.14 2.17 23.33
N ALA A 98 18.22 2.74 22.77
CA ALA A 98 19.58 2.35 23.11
C ALA A 98 19.83 2.47 24.63
N GLY A 99 20.39 1.41 25.23
CA GLY A 99 20.66 1.34 26.67
C GLY A 99 19.45 1.01 27.57
N ILE A 100 18.21 1.00 27.05
CA ILE A 100 17.01 0.70 27.84
C ILE A 100 16.86 -0.82 28.05
N LYS A 101 17.13 -1.27 29.29
CA LYS A 101 16.91 -2.67 29.72
C LYS A 101 15.44 -2.88 30.11
N ARG A 102 14.80 -3.91 29.54
CA ARG A 102 13.41 -4.32 29.83
C ARG A 102 13.43 -5.70 30.49
N PRO A 103 12.77 -5.91 31.65
CA PRO A 103 12.67 -7.21 32.30
C PRO A 103 11.50 -8.06 31.76
N TYR A 104 11.18 -7.92 30.47
CA TYR A 104 10.08 -8.59 29.77
C TYR A 104 10.37 -8.60 28.25
N SER A 105 9.79 -9.56 27.54
CA SER A 105 9.95 -9.75 26.10
C SER A 105 8.98 -8.90 25.25
N ALA A 106 9.18 -8.89 23.94
CA ALA A 106 8.19 -8.33 23.00
C ALA A 106 6.88 -9.13 23.01
N ALA A 107 6.96 -10.46 23.10
CA ALA A 107 5.81 -11.35 23.22
C ALA A 107 4.94 -11.04 24.46
N ASP A 108 5.55 -10.77 25.61
CA ASP A 108 4.82 -10.37 26.84
C ASP A 108 4.01 -9.08 26.65
N VAL A 109 4.47 -8.18 25.78
CA VAL A 109 3.76 -6.93 25.44
C VAL A 109 2.66 -7.19 24.41
N VAL A 110 2.93 -8.01 23.40
CA VAL A 110 1.97 -8.34 22.33
C VAL A 110 0.79 -9.14 22.86
N THR A 111 0.99 -10.12 23.76
CA THR A 111 -0.10 -10.89 24.40
C THR A 111 -1.07 -10.05 25.25
N LYS A 112 -0.72 -8.80 25.58
CA LYS A 112 -1.59 -7.83 26.28
C LYS A 112 -2.16 -6.75 25.37
N ARG A 113 -1.77 -6.74 24.10
CA ARG A 113 -2.25 -5.79 23.09
C ARG A 113 -3.50 -6.36 22.43
N GLY A 114 -4.51 -5.52 22.24
CA GLY A 114 -5.68 -5.87 21.43
C GLY A 114 -5.34 -5.90 19.93
N THR A 115 -6.18 -6.55 19.13
CA THR A 115 -5.96 -6.69 17.68
C THR A 115 -6.05 -5.37 16.90
N GLN A 116 -6.69 -4.33 17.44
CA GLN A 116 -6.79 -3.02 16.78
C GLN A 116 -5.60 -2.12 17.14
N LYS A 117 -4.90 -1.61 16.12
CA LYS A 117 -3.82 -0.63 16.31
C LYS A 117 -4.41 0.76 16.58
N ILE A 118 -3.98 1.37 17.69
CA ILE A 118 -4.35 2.75 18.07
C ILE A 118 -3.13 3.65 17.89
N SER A 119 -3.33 4.83 17.30
CA SER A 119 -2.33 5.87 17.11
C SER A 119 -2.66 7.07 18.02
N TYR A 120 -1.69 7.54 18.81
CA TYR A 120 -1.90 8.64 19.75
C TYR A 120 -1.11 9.89 19.33
N PRO A 121 -1.71 11.09 19.33
CA PRO A 121 -1.01 12.34 18.95
C PRO A 121 0.15 12.68 19.90
N SER A 122 0.08 12.23 21.16
CA SER A 122 1.18 12.32 22.13
C SER A 122 2.46 11.62 21.66
N SER A 123 2.34 10.56 20.84
CA SER A 123 3.49 9.82 20.29
C SER A 123 4.32 10.69 19.33
N VAL A 124 3.66 11.53 18.53
CA VAL A 124 4.31 12.50 17.64
C VAL A 124 5.06 13.55 18.46
N MET A 125 4.42 14.09 19.52
CA MET A 125 5.05 15.05 20.44
C MET A 125 6.23 14.44 21.21
N ALA A 126 6.14 13.16 21.59
CA ALA A 126 7.24 12.45 22.24
C ALA A 126 8.44 12.22 21.29
N SER A 127 8.20 11.99 19.99
CA SER A 127 9.27 11.97 18.98
C SER A 127 9.89 13.35 18.75
N LYS A 128 9.07 14.42 18.70
CA LYS A 128 9.56 15.80 18.65
C LYS A 128 10.48 16.11 19.84
N LEU A 129 10.06 15.74 21.05
CA LEU A 129 10.85 15.95 22.28
C LEU A 129 12.16 15.17 22.25
N PHE A 130 12.13 13.89 21.84
CA PHE A 130 13.34 13.07 21.71
C PHE A 130 14.36 13.71 20.75
N ASN A 131 13.92 14.13 19.55
CA ASN A 131 14.80 14.78 18.58
C ASN A 131 15.41 16.08 19.13
N LEU A 132 14.61 16.90 19.84
CA LEU A 132 15.05 18.15 20.46
C LEU A 132 16.11 17.89 21.56
N ILE A 133 15.94 16.83 22.36
CA ILE A 133 16.94 16.40 23.36
C ILE A 133 18.25 16.03 22.67
N GLN A 134 18.23 15.18 21.63
CA GLN A 134 19.45 14.81 20.89
C GLN A 134 20.16 16.02 20.26
N GLU A 135 19.40 16.98 19.70
CA GLU A 135 19.92 18.20 19.07
C GLU A 135 20.51 19.21 20.08
N ARG A 136 19.98 19.29 21.30
CA ARG A 136 20.53 20.15 22.36
C ARG A 136 21.70 19.48 23.06
N GLN A 137 21.61 18.18 23.34
CA GLN A 137 22.68 17.39 23.94
C GLN A 137 23.95 17.37 23.07
N SER A 138 23.81 17.22 21.74
CA SER A 138 24.96 17.28 20.82
C SER A 138 25.65 18.65 20.75
N ARG A 139 24.98 19.73 21.17
CA ARG A 139 25.56 21.08 21.34
C ARG A 139 26.01 21.39 22.77
N GLY A 140 25.73 20.51 23.74
CA GLY A 140 25.97 20.78 25.16
C GLY A 140 25.00 21.81 25.77
N GLU A 141 23.86 22.07 25.14
CA GLU A 141 22.89 23.08 25.57
C GLU A 141 21.77 22.48 26.44
N PRO A 142 21.26 23.21 27.46
CA PRO A 142 20.10 22.78 28.24
C PRO A 142 18.77 23.02 27.50
N ILE A 143 17.70 22.44 28.04
CA ILE A 143 16.31 22.71 27.63
C ILE A 143 15.63 23.44 28.78
N HIS A 144 15.02 24.59 28.50
CA HIS A 144 14.29 25.38 29.49
C HIS A 144 12.78 25.16 29.36
N THR A 145 12.10 25.05 30.50
CA THR A 145 10.63 24.98 30.61
C THR A 145 10.17 25.91 31.72
N SER A 146 9.05 26.60 31.51
CA SER A 146 8.39 27.41 32.53
C SER A 146 6.89 27.19 32.47
N GLU A 147 6.25 27.02 33.63
CA GLU A 147 4.79 27.08 33.71
C GLU A 147 4.35 28.53 33.59
N LYS A 148 3.46 28.84 32.64
CA LYS A 148 2.76 30.13 32.64
C LYS A 148 1.60 30.03 33.64
N PRO A 149 1.45 30.98 34.57
CA PRO A 149 0.25 31.03 35.39
C PRO A 149 -0.98 31.24 34.49
N PHE A 150 -2.06 30.52 34.80
CA PHE A 150 -3.37 30.85 34.26
C PHE A 150 -3.82 32.19 34.84
N SER A 151 -4.25 33.09 33.95
CA SER A 151 -4.83 34.41 34.27
C SER A 151 -6.24 34.50 33.70
#